data_AF-A0A161X7Y1-F1
#
_entry.id   AF-A0A161X7Y1-F1
#
_cell.length_a   1.000
_cell.length_b   1.000
_cell.length_c   1.000
_cell.angle_alpha   90.00
_cell.angle_beta   90.00
_cell.angle_gamma   90.00
#
_symmetry.space_group_name_H-M   'P 1'
#
loop_
_entity.id
_entity.type
_entity.pdbx_description
1 polymer ?
#
loop_
_entity_poly.entity_id
_entity_poly.type
_entity_poly.pdbx_seq_one_letter_code
_entity_poly.pdbx_strand_id
1 'polypeptide(L)'
;MTADANTTIEDRFLEVVAAEVERINDLDDTPTVTVDDAIIDDLELDSLGVLELVLRLQSVFSVALSEEEVVAATTVGDLLKLVNPVRPC
;
A
#
# COMPACT_ATOMS: atom_id res chain seq x y z
N MET A 1 3.23 -28.61 5.23
CA MET A 1 3.27 -27.32 5.94
C MET A 1 3.04 -26.28 4.86
N THR A 2 1.78 -26.04 4.55
CA THR A 2 1.36 -25.14 3.47
C THR A 2 1.40 -23.75 4.08
N ALA A 3 2.43 -22.97 3.73
CA ALA A 3 2.46 -21.55 4.00
C ALA A 3 2.32 -20.87 2.65
N ASP A 4 1.20 -20.20 2.53
CA ASP A 4 0.49 -19.87 1.32
C ASP A 4 1.24 -18.82 0.50
N ALA A 5 1.16 -18.94 -0.82
CA ALA A 5 1.76 -17.98 -1.76
C ALA A 5 1.23 -16.53 -1.61
N ASN A 6 0.30 -16.28 -0.68
CA ASN A 6 -0.31 -14.98 -0.41
C ASN A 6 0.59 -14.06 0.42
N THR A 7 1.34 -14.58 1.40
CA THR A 7 2.15 -13.76 2.32
C THR A 7 3.28 -13.00 1.59
N THR A 8 3.76 -13.51 0.46
CA THR A 8 4.82 -12.86 -0.33
C THR A 8 4.37 -11.55 -0.98
N ILE A 9 3.10 -11.42 -1.35
CA ILE A 9 2.58 -10.20 -1.97
C ILE A 9 2.42 -9.12 -0.91
N GLU A 10 1.87 -9.48 0.25
CA GLU A 10 1.65 -8.59 1.38
C GLU A 10 2.99 -8.03 1.89
N ASP A 11 3.99 -8.90 2.09
CA ASP A 11 5.34 -8.52 2.50
C ASP A 11 5.99 -7.52 1.51
N ARG A 12 5.93 -7.84 0.21
CA ARG A 12 6.43 -6.94 -0.84
C ARG A 12 5.66 -5.62 -0.92
N PHE A 13 4.36 -5.65 -0.68
CA PHE A 13 3.53 -4.46 -0.66
C PHE A 13 3.95 -3.53 0.48
N LEU A 14 4.07 -4.07 1.69
CA LEU A 14 4.50 -3.31 2.86
C LEU A 14 5.91 -2.72 2.68
N GLU A 15 6.84 -3.48 2.08
CA GLU A 15 8.17 -2.98 1.75
C GLU A 15 8.13 -1.76 0.83
N VAL A 16 7.32 -1.82 -0.24
CA VAL A 16 7.16 -0.71 -1.18
C VAL A 16 6.49 0.49 -0.52
N VAL A 17 5.45 0.26 0.29
CA VAL A 17 4.76 1.35 1.01
C VAL A 17 5.72 2.03 1.97
N ALA A 18 6.45 1.27 2.79
CA ALA A 18 7.37 1.83 3.76
C ALA A 18 8.48 2.67 3.11
N ALA A 19 9.06 2.17 2.01
CA ALA A 19 10.08 2.91 1.26
C ALA A 19 9.53 4.19 0.60
N GLU A 20 8.26 4.19 0.18
CA GLU A 20 7.64 5.38 -0.42
C GLU A 20 7.23 6.39 0.65
N VAL A 21 6.72 5.94 1.80
CA VAL A 21 6.42 6.79 2.96
C VAL A 21 7.69 7.47 3.47
N GLU A 22 8.79 6.74 3.58
CA GLU A 22 10.11 7.30 3.92
C GLU A 22 10.52 8.42 2.93
N ARG A 23 10.39 8.15 1.62
CA ARG A 23 10.70 9.14 0.57
C ARG A 23 9.78 10.36 0.64
N ILE A 24 8.48 10.18 0.82
CA ILE A 24 7.48 11.25 0.79
C ILE A 24 7.63 12.15 2.02
N ASN A 25 7.82 11.56 3.19
CA ASN A 25 7.92 12.27 4.46
C ASN A 25 9.35 12.70 4.83
N ASP A 26 10.35 12.39 3.97
CA ASP A 26 11.77 12.69 4.20
C ASP A 26 12.26 12.17 5.56
N LEU A 27 11.92 10.91 5.87
CA LEU A 27 12.28 10.26 7.14
C LEU A 27 13.72 9.74 7.10
N ASP A 28 14.43 9.83 8.23
CA ASP A 28 15.80 9.28 8.38
C ASP A 28 15.83 7.75 8.41
N ASP A 29 14.71 7.11 8.79
CA ASP A 29 14.55 5.66 8.92
C ASP A 29 13.25 5.18 8.26
N THR A 30 13.28 3.97 7.71
CA THR A 30 12.09 3.33 7.12
C THR A 30 11.06 3.03 8.21
N PRO A 31 9.83 3.59 8.15
CA PRO A 31 8.82 3.33 9.16
C PRO A 31 8.31 1.90 9.06
N THR A 32 7.86 1.35 10.20
CA THR A 32 7.20 0.04 10.20
C THR A 32 5.75 0.22 9.80
N VAL A 33 5.39 -0.28 8.62
CA VAL A 33 4.03 -0.19 8.09
C VAL A 33 3.33 -1.54 8.26
N THR A 34 2.08 -1.50 8.72
CA THR A 34 1.18 -2.64 8.90
C THR A 34 -0.12 -2.42 8.15
N VAL A 35 -0.88 -3.49 7.95
CA VAL A 35 -2.16 -3.43 7.22
C VAL A 35 -3.29 -2.71 7.99
N ASP A 36 -3.16 -2.58 9.31
CA ASP A 36 -4.11 -1.85 10.15
C ASP A 36 -3.80 -0.35 10.19
N ASP A 37 -2.63 0.09 9.69
CA ASP A 37 -2.25 1.50 9.73
C ASP A 37 -3.09 2.35 8.79
N ALA A 38 -3.49 3.51 9.32
CA ALA A 38 -4.25 4.50 8.58
C ALA A 38 -3.31 5.29 7.66
N ILE A 39 -3.68 5.40 6.37
CA ILE A 39 -2.81 6.02 5.36
C ILE A 39 -2.54 7.49 5.69
N ILE A 40 -3.55 8.21 6.18
CA ILE A 40 -3.44 9.64 6.47
C ILE A 40 -3.04 9.89 7.91
N ASP A 41 -3.60 9.13 8.86
CA ASP A 41 -3.44 9.41 10.30
C ASP A 41 -2.17 8.77 10.88
N ASP A 42 -1.79 7.58 10.42
CA ASP A 42 -0.66 6.81 10.95
C ASP A 42 0.60 6.96 10.09
N LEU A 43 0.45 6.89 8.76
CA LEU A 43 1.56 7.13 7.82
C LEU A 43 1.80 8.62 7.52
N GLU A 44 0.97 9.50 8.10
CA GLU A 44 1.02 10.95 7.94
C GLU A 44 1.05 11.40 6.46
N LEU A 45 0.45 10.63 5.54
CA LEU A 45 0.44 10.97 4.12
C LEU A 45 -0.62 12.02 3.79
N ASP A 46 -0.18 13.13 3.21
CA ASP A 46 -1.05 14.09 2.57
C ASP A 46 -1.74 13.51 1.32
N SER A 47 -2.81 14.18 0.85
CA SER A 47 -3.55 13.77 -0.37
C SER A 47 -2.66 13.56 -1.61
N LEU A 48 -1.55 14.31 -1.72
CA LEU A 48 -0.55 14.10 -2.78
C LEU A 48 0.31 12.86 -2.52
N GLY A 49 0.75 12.65 -1.28
CA GLY A 49 1.50 11.46 -0.88
C GLY A 49 0.71 10.16 -1.11
N VAL A 50 -0.59 10.17 -0.82
CA VAL A 50 -1.49 9.05 -1.14
C VAL A 50 -1.52 8.78 -2.65
N LEU A 51 -1.62 9.83 -3.47
CA LEU A 51 -1.62 9.69 -4.93
C LEU A 51 -0.29 9.12 -5.45
N GLU A 52 0.84 9.63 -4.96
CA GLU A 52 2.18 9.14 -5.34
C GLU A 52 2.38 7.67 -4.97
N LEU A 53 2.02 7.31 -3.73
CA LEU A 53 2.03 5.93 -3.26
C LEU A 53 1.19 5.03 -4.16
N VAL A 54 -0.03 5.43 -4.45
CA VAL A 54 -0.96 4.68 -5.30
C VAL A 54 -0.45 4.53 -6.73
N LEU A 55 0.14 5.57 -7.32
CA LEU A 55 0.75 5.50 -8.65
C LEU A 55 1.94 4.54 -8.67
N ARG A 56 2.75 4.54 -7.60
CA ARG A 56 3.87 3.61 -7.43
C ARG A 56 3.38 2.17 -7.34
N LEU A 57 2.37 1.91 -6.52
CA LEU A 57 1.74 0.61 -6.36
C LEU A 57 1.14 0.10 -7.67
N GLN A 58 0.39 0.93 -8.39
CA GLN A 58 -0.16 0.59 -9.72
C GLN A 58 0.93 0.16 -10.70
N SER A 59 2.05 0.89 -10.72
CA SER A 59 3.20 0.57 -11.59
C SER A 59 3.89 -0.74 -11.18
N VAL A 60 4.15 -0.93 -9.88
CA VAL A 60 4.85 -2.11 -9.35
C VAL A 60 4.02 -3.39 -9.50
N PHE A 61 2.73 -3.31 -9.22
CA PHE A 61 1.81 -4.46 -9.27
C PHE A 61 1.08 -4.58 -10.62
N SER A 62 1.29 -3.64 -11.55
CA SER A 62 0.60 -3.56 -12.84
C SER A 62 -0.92 -3.65 -12.72
N VAL A 63 -1.47 -2.92 -11.73
CA VAL A 63 -2.92 -2.78 -11.52
C VAL A 63 -3.37 -1.37 -11.88
N ALA A 64 -4.65 -1.21 -12.21
CA ALA A 64 -5.28 0.09 -12.40
C ALA A 64 -6.25 0.31 -11.23
N LEU A 65 -5.99 1.32 -10.42
CA LEU A 65 -6.83 1.71 -9.29
C LEU A 65 -7.60 2.96 -9.66
N SER A 66 -8.91 2.93 -9.47
CA SER A 66 -9.75 4.10 -9.73
C SER A 66 -9.62 5.11 -8.59
N GLU A 67 -9.76 6.40 -8.88
CA GLU A 67 -9.77 7.44 -7.83
C GLU A 67 -10.82 7.15 -6.75
N GLU A 68 -11.97 6.60 -7.13
CA GLU A 68 -13.05 6.22 -6.21
C GLU A 68 -12.60 5.14 -5.21
N GLU A 69 -11.85 4.13 -5.68
CA GLU A 69 -11.34 3.04 -4.85
C GLU A 69 -10.25 3.53 -3.90
N VAL A 70 -9.41 4.44 -4.40
CA VAL A 70 -8.32 5.07 -3.63
C VAL A 70 -8.89 5.96 -2.52
N VAL A 71 -9.90 6.77 -2.84
CA VAL A 71 -10.58 7.64 -1.86
C VAL A 71 -11.35 6.82 -0.84
N ALA A 72 -11.88 5.66 -1.23
CA ALA A 72 -12.53 4.73 -0.31
C ALA A 72 -11.54 3.97 0.59
N ALA A 73 -10.27 3.86 0.19
CA ALA A 73 -9.23 3.21 0.97
C ALA A 73 -8.70 4.14 2.06
N THR A 74 -9.02 3.83 3.31
CA THR A 74 -8.55 4.57 4.49
C THR A 74 -7.35 3.93 5.17
N THR A 75 -7.14 2.62 4.96
CA THR A 75 -6.07 1.83 5.58
C THR A 75 -5.17 1.19 4.54
N VAL A 76 -3.94 0.88 4.94
CA VAL A 76 -2.97 0.13 4.13
C VAL A 76 -3.55 -1.21 3.68
N GLY A 77 -4.30 -1.89 4.56
CA GLY A 77 -4.97 -3.15 4.26
C GLY A 77 -6.07 -3.02 3.21
N ASP A 78 -6.76 -1.88 3.12
CA ASP A 78 -7.72 -1.64 2.05
C ASP A 78 -7.02 -1.44 0.71
N LEU A 79 -5.93 -0.69 0.65
CA LEU A 79 -5.11 -0.59 -0.57
C LEU A 79 -4.57 -1.96 -1.01
N LEU A 80 -4.09 -2.77 -0.07
CA LEU A 80 -3.60 -4.12 -0.33
C LEU A 80 -4.68 -5.02 -0.98
N LYS A 81 -5.94 -4.92 -0.54
CA LYS A 81 -7.05 -5.67 -1.17
C LYS A 81 -7.30 -5.23 -2.61
N LEU A 82 -7.04 -3.97 -2.94
CA LEU A 82 -7.21 -3.45 -4.29
C LEU A 82 -6.09 -3.92 -5.23
N VAL A 83 -4.83 -3.95 -4.78
CA VAL A 83 -3.70 -4.48 -5.58
C VAL A 83 -3.66 -6.00 -5.66
N ASN A 84 -4.24 -6.70 -4.69
CA ASN A 84 -4.34 -8.16 -4.67
C ASN A 84 -5.78 -8.61 -4.94
N PRO A 85 -6.29 -8.50 -6.19
CA PRO A 85 -7.50 -9.17 -6.57
C PRO A 85 -7.16 -10.65 -6.70
N VAL A 86 -7.08 -11.38 -5.58
CA VAL A 86 -7.35 -12.81 -5.61
C VAL A 86 -8.78 -12.91 -6.14
N ARG A 87 -8.92 -12.98 -7.46
CA ARG A 87 -10.14 -13.47 -8.09
C ARG A 87 -10.06 -14.97 -7.95
N PRO A 88 -10.78 -15.60 -7.01
CA PRO A 88 -11.03 -17.02 -7.15
C PRO A 88 -11.75 -17.21 -8.49
N CYS A 89 -11.11 -17.94 -9.40
CA CYS A 89 -11.72 -18.42 -10.64
C CYS A 89 -12.94 -19.30 -10.34
#